data_AF-A0A367M6H4-F1
#
_entry.id   AF-A0A367M6H4-F1
#
_cell.length_a   1.000
_cell.length_b   1.000
_cell.length_c   1.000
_cell.angle_alpha   90.00
_cell.angle_beta   90.00
_cell.angle_gamma   90.00
#
_symmetry.space_group_name_H-M   'P 1'
#
loop_
_entity.id
_entity.type
_entity.pdbx_description
1 polymer ?
#
loop_
_entity_poly.entity_id
_entity_poly.type
_entity_poly.pdbx_seq_one_letter_code
_entity_poly.pdbx_strand_id
1 'polypeptide(L)'
;IGGMLLAARDPLVKDDSRLLMGLSLVLLAGLAFVNLAVLFVLPWRSASAVWAGSGLLIIWLSLVLRQRLSFYFGLALQVVGGLAFLLAGPSLFGSLSGEGLRPLAHSGFWTPAVLALAALVGAWRLRRAGERERALGIGTLGLAELSHLLLLWGAGWWALTALCETVRFVPYGLREHALLLVAAATVASWMLLALRERWRELALLCLALVPVALLALASAWRFDYQPFGEFGWLAWPLLFATHLLSLRRLAPLLPAKALSVAHVLGCWLLLGVLALELRYLFALLAEQYNAWRWLGWALVPSAYLLLVAGGRSLPWPLRDFPREYRLLAAAPVALLLLGWFWSANLLSDGAAEPLPYLPLANPLELGLLIVLFALYRWSDASLASLVDGNASARLGRQALAGASLFALLTLAVCRAAHHLAGVPFQAEALTASMLVQAGLSLVWTLCALGLTIAGTRLGRRDLWMVGAALVGVVVVKLFFVELGNSGSLERIISFIGVGVLLLVVGYFSPLPPRRAEVASEAEQP
;
A
#
# COMPACT_ATOMS: atom_id res chain seq x y z
N ILE A 1 10.79 30.41 -42.95
CA ILE A 1 10.74 30.58 -41.47
C ILE A 1 11.65 31.73 -41.01
N GLY A 2 12.95 31.73 -41.33
CA GLY A 2 13.89 32.80 -40.95
C GLY A 2 13.50 34.23 -41.38
N GLY A 3 13.02 34.42 -42.61
CA GLY A 3 12.56 35.74 -43.07
C GLY A 3 11.31 36.26 -42.33
N MET A 4 10.35 35.39 -42.02
CA MET A 4 9.16 35.76 -41.24
C MET A 4 9.49 36.05 -39.77
N LEU A 5 10.52 35.38 -39.22
CA LEU A 5 11.04 35.65 -37.87
C LEU A 5 11.67 37.03 -37.75
N LEU A 6 12.38 37.48 -38.79
CA LEU A 6 12.96 38.81 -38.86
C LEU A 6 11.85 39.87 -39.02
N ALA A 7 10.89 39.64 -39.91
CA ALA A 7 9.76 40.54 -40.13
C ALA A 7 8.87 40.70 -38.88
N ALA A 8 8.65 39.63 -38.11
CA ALA A 8 7.86 39.71 -36.87
C ALA A 8 8.55 40.47 -35.72
N ARG A 9 9.87 40.72 -35.82
CA ARG A 9 10.64 41.50 -34.83
C ARG A 9 10.81 42.97 -35.23
N ASP A 10 10.43 43.33 -36.46
CA ASP A 10 10.49 44.69 -36.95
C ASP A 10 9.48 45.58 -36.20
N PRO A 11 9.90 46.72 -35.63
CA PRO A 11 9.01 47.66 -34.92
C PRO A 11 7.79 48.08 -35.76
N LEU A 12 7.98 48.27 -37.07
CA LEU A 12 6.93 48.74 -37.99
C LEU A 12 5.82 47.70 -38.15
N VAL A 13 6.17 46.42 -38.11
CA VAL A 13 5.22 45.31 -38.20
C VAL A 13 4.57 45.04 -36.85
N LYS A 14 5.34 45.17 -35.75
CA LYS A 14 4.88 44.89 -34.39
C LYS A 14 3.78 45.84 -33.91
N ASP A 15 3.79 47.09 -34.37
CA ASP A 15 2.83 48.11 -33.95
C ASP A 15 1.54 48.11 -34.80
N ASP A 16 1.50 47.40 -35.94
CA ASP A 16 0.32 47.24 -36.79
C ASP A 16 -0.35 45.86 -36.62
N SER A 17 -1.51 45.86 -35.96
CA SER A 17 -2.33 44.67 -35.71
C SER A 17 -2.76 43.90 -36.97
N ARG A 18 -2.96 44.58 -38.12
CA ARG A 18 -3.39 43.94 -39.37
C ARG A 18 -2.24 43.21 -40.05
N LEU A 19 -1.05 43.84 -40.07
CA LEU A 19 0.17 43.23 -40.60
C LEU A 19 0.60 42.01 -39.77
N LEU A 20 0.50 42.09 -38.44
CA LEU A 20 0.72 40.94 -37.56
C LEU A 20 -0.25 39.78 -37.83
N MET A 21 -1.53 40.07 -38.03
CA MET A 21 -2.53 39.05 -38.31
C MET A 21 -2.29 38.40 -39.69
N GLY A 22 -2.01 39.18 -40.73
CA GLY A 22 -1.65 38.66 -42.05
C GLY A 22 -0.39 37.78 -42.01
N LEU A 23 0.65 38.22 -41.31
CA LEU A 23 1.90 37.47 -41.17
C LEU A 23 1.70 36.16 -40.40
N SER A 24 0.82 36.15 -39.38
CA SER A 24 0.46 34.94 -38.63
C SER A 24 -0.31 33.92 -39.47
N LEU A 25 -1.22 34.38 -40.34
CA LEU A 25 -1.98 33.50 -41.25
C LEU A 25 -1.08 32.87 -42.31
N VAL A 26 -0.17 33.65 -42.90
CA VAL A 26 0.80 33.12 -43.88
C VAL A 26 1.76 32.13 -43.22
N LEU A 27 2.23 32.40 -42.01
CA LEU A 27 3.05 31.45 -41.25
C LEU A 27 2.27 30.16 -40.95
N LEU A 28 1.01 30.26 -40.52
CA LEU A 28 0.14 29.13 -40.24
C LEU A 28 -0.07 28.27 -41.49
N ALA A 29 -0.37 28.89 -42.64
CA ALA A 29 -0.52 28.20 -43.92
C ALA A 29 0.77 27.47 -44.31
N GLY A 30 1.92 28.13 -44.20
CA GLY A 30 3.22 27.50 -44.46
C GLY A 30 3.51 26.31 -43.53
N LEU A 31 3.21 26.44 -42.23
CA LEU A 31 3.35 25.34 -41.27
C LEU A 31 2.40 24.18 -41.57
N ALA A 32 1.17 24.46 -41.96
CA ALA A 32 0.21 23.44 -42.37
C ALA A 32 0.69 22.69 -43.61
N PHE A 33 1.11 23.40 -44.65
CA PHE A 33 1.63 22.79 -45.89
C PHE A 33 2.85 21.92 -45.63
N VAL A 34 3.82 22.38 -44.83
CA VAL A 34 5.02 21.60 -44.51
C VAL A 34 4.67 20.30 -43.78
N ASN A 35 3.74 20.35 -42.81
CA ASN A 35 3.34 19.15 -42.06
C ASN A 35 2.48 18.20 -42.89
N LEU A 36 1.65 18.72 -43.81
CA LEU A 36 0.91 17.90 -44.76
C LEU A 36 1.85 17.23 -45.78
N ALA A 37 2.91 17.95 -46.20
CA ALA A 37 3.87 17.47 -47.18
C ALA A 37 4.58 16.18 -46.73
N VAL A 38 4.79 16.02 -45.43
CA VAL A 38 5.40 14.82 -44.83
C VAL A 38 4.63 13.54 -45.19
N LEU A 39 3.30 13.62 -45.34
CA LEU A 39 2.46 12.46 -45.71
C LEU A 39 2.69 11.97 -47.14
N PHE A 40 3.23 12.81 -48.03
CA PHE A 40 3.57 12.37 -49.39
C PHE A 40 4.85 11.55 -49.44
N VAL A 41 5.71 11.65 -48.41
CA VAL A 41 7.02 10.99 -48.37
C VAL A 41 7.04 9.84 -47.37
N LEU A 42 6.33 9.99 -46.24
CA LEU A 42 6.36 9.03 -45.15
C LEU A 42 4.97 8.42 -44.92
N PRO A 43 4.91 7.12 -44.56
CA PRO A 43 3.68 6.53 -44.05
C PRO A 43 3.20 7.32 -42.83
N TRP A 44 1.89 7.42 -42.65
CA TRP A 44 1.28 8.20 -41.57
C TRP A 44 1.84 7.87 -40.16
N ARG A 45 2.29 6.63 -39.92
CA ARG A 45 2.95 6.18 -38.67
C ARG A 45 4.31 6.84 -38.41
N SER A 46 5.09 7.08 -39.47
CA SER A 46 6.37 7.78 -39.37
C SER A 46 6.15 9.29 -39.42
N ALA A 47 5.12 9.74 -40.15
CA ALA A 47 4.70 11.14 -40.17
C ALA A 47 4.25 11.63 -38.79
N SER A 48 3.62 10.78 -37.96
CA SER A 48 3.23 11.16 -36.60
C SER A 48 4.43 11.53 -35.72
N ALA A 49 5.60 10.91 -35.92
CA ALA A 49 6.85 11.28 -35.23
C ALA A 49 7.32 12.67 -35.64
N VAL A 50 7.24 12.97 -36.94
CA VAL A 50 7.58 14.29 -37.49
C VAL A 50 6.60 15.33 -36.97
N TRP A 51 5.30 15.05 -36.95
CA TRP A 51 4.28 15.94 -36.41
C TRP A 51 4.47 16.22 -34.91
N ALA A 52 4.88 15.22 -34.13
CA ALA A 52 5.23 15.41 -32.73
C ALA A 52 6.39 16.41 -32.55
N GLY A 53 7.48 16.21 -33.29
CA GLY A 53 8.66 17.07 -33.25
C GLY A 53 8.38 18.47 -33.81
N SER A 54 7.68 18.57 -34.94
CA SER A 54 7.26 19.83 -35.55
C SER A 54 6.29 20.58 -34.65
N GLY A 55 5.35 19.89 -34.00
CA GLY A 55 4.43 20.47 -33.02
C GLY A 55 5.17 21.12 -31.85
N LEU A 56 6.21 20.48 -31.31
CA LEU A 56 7.08 21.09 -30.30
C LEU A 56 7.74 22.37 -30.79
N LEU A 57 8.37 22.31 -31.95
CA LEU A 57 9.10 23.42 -32.52
C LEU A 57 8.17 24.61 -32.77
N ILE A 58 6.97 24.34 -33.30
CA ILE A 58 5.92 25.33 -33.54
C ILE A 58 5.45 25.94 -32.22
N ILE A 59 5.15 25.13 -31.19
CA ILE A 59 4.77 25.64 -29.87
C ILE A 59 5.86 26.55 -29.30
N TRP A 60 7.13 26.11 -29.35
CA TRP A 60 8.26 26.89 -28.87
C TRP A 60 8.41 28.22 -29.63
N LEU A 61 8.38 28.18 -30.96
CA LEU A 61 8.52 29.36 -31.80
C LEU A 61 7.36 30.35 -31.59
N SER A 62 6.15 29.82 -31.46
CA SER A 62 4.94 30.62 -31.26
C SER A 62 4.96 31.37 -29.94
N LEU A 63 5.51 30.76 -28.88
CA LEU A 63 5.69 31.41 -27.58
C LEU A 63 6.79 32.49 -27.62
N VAL A 64 7.87 32.27 -28.38
CA VAL A 64 8.93 33.29 -28.58
C VAL A 64 8.41 34.48 -29.38
N LEU A 65 7.56 34.23 -30.38
CA LEU A 65 7.00 35.26 -31.27
C LEU A 65 5.67 35.85 -30.81
N ARG A 66 5.13 35.41 -29.66
CA ARG A 66 3.79 35.79 -29.16
C ARG A 66 2.65 35.57 -30.17
N GLN A 67 2.76 34.57 -31.04
CA GLN A 67 1.72 34.26 -32.03
C GLN A 67 0.74 33.20 -31.51
N ARG A 68 -0.52 33.60 -31.29
CA ARG A 68 -1.55 32.72 -30.70
C ARG A 68 -2.04 31.62 -31.67
N LEU A 69 -2.23 31.94 -32.96
CA LEU A 69 -2.76 30.97 -33.94
C LEU A 69 -1.79 29.80 -34.17
N SER A 70 -0.51 30.11 -34.39
CA SER A 70 0.55 29.11 -34.55
C SER A 70 0.71 28.24 -33.30
N PHE A 71 0.48 28.81 -32.12
CA PHE A 71 0.49 28.06 -30.87
C PHE A 71 -0.62 27.01 -30.80
N TYR A 72 -1.87 27.38 -31.10
CA TYR A 72 -2.99 26.43 -31.15
C TYR A 72 -2.81 25.38 -32.24
N PHE A 73 -2.26 25.75 -33.39
CA PHE A 73 -1.92 24.79 -34.44
C PHE A 73 -0.88 23.76 -33.97
N GLY A 74 0.16 24.20 -33.27
CA GLY A 74 1.16 23.28 -32.69
C GLY A 74 0.55 22.31 -31.68
N LEU A 75 -0.42 22.76 -30.86
CA LEU A 75 -1.18 21.89 -29.95
C LEU A 75 -2.05 20.89 -30.70
N ALA A 76 -2.83 21.36 -31.69
CA ALA A 76 -3.66 20.51 -32.52
C ALA A 76 -2.81 19.45 -33.24
N LEU A 77 -1.63 19.83 -33.74
CA LEU A 77 -0.69 18.92 -34.38
C LEU A 77 -0.15 17.86 -33.42
N GLN A 78 0.09 18.19 -32.14
CA GLN A 78 0.44 17.18 -31.14
C GLN A 78 -0.71 16.21 -30.85
N VAL A 79 -1.95 16.71 -30.76
CA VAL A 79 -3.12 15.84 -30.56
C VAL A 79 -3.31 14.91 -31.76
N VAL A 80 -3.21 15.43 -32.99
CA VAL A 80 -3.30 14.64 -34.22
C VAL A 80 -2.17 13.62 -34.29
N GLY A 81 -0.93 14.00 -33.99
CA GLY A 81 0.21 13.08 -33.94
C GLY A 81 0.03 11.98 -32.91
N GLY A 82 -0.47 12.31 -31.72
CA GLY A 82 -0.75 11.34 -30.66
C GLY A 82 -1.89 10.39 -31.01
N LEU A 83 -3.02 10.92 -31.51
CA LEU A 83 -4.14 10.10 -31.96
C LEU A 83 -3.73 9.19 -33.11
N ALA A 84 -2.92 9.70 -34.04
CA ALA A 84 -2.41 8.91 -35.14
C ALA A 84 -1.56 7.72 -34.66
N PHE A 85 -0.69 7.96 -33.68
CA PHE A 85 0.09 6.88 -33.07
C PHE A 85 -0.78 5.83 -32.36
N LEU A 86 -1.81 6.25 -31.62
CA LEU A 86 -2.73 5.33 -30.93
C LEU A 86 -3.56 4.48 -31.90
N LEU A 87 -4.09 5.09 -32.96
CA LEU A 87 -4.86 4.40 -34.00
C LEU A 87 -4.02 3.38 -34.78
N ALA A 88 -2.69 3.46 -34.71
CA ALA A 88 -1.79 2.46 -35.26
C ALA A 88 -1.84 1.11 -34.52
N GLY A 89 -2.51 1.06 -33.35
CA GLY A 89 -3.14 -0.10 -32.71
C GLY A 89 -2.29 -1.36 -32.55
N PRO A 90 -2.42 -2.39 -33.43
CA PRO A 90 -1.83 -3.72 -33.22
C PRO A 90 -0.30 -3.73 -33.09
N SER A 91 0.38 -2.72 -33.64
CA SER A 91 1.84 -2.62 -33.59
C SER A 91 2.37 -1.90 -32.36
N LEU A 92 1.53 -1.38 -31.44
CA LEU A 92 1.97 -0.63 -30.25
C LEU A 92 2.65 -1.51 -29.21
N PHE A 93 2.13 -2.74 -29.03
CA PHE A 93 2.65 -3.75 -28.11
C PHE A 93 3.19 -5.00 -28.84
N GLY A 94 2.90 -5.16 -30.14
CA GLY A 94 3.41 -6.25 -30.96
C GLY A 94 4.87 -6.05 -31.38
N SER A 95 5.56 -7.15 -31.72
CA SER A 95 6.89 -7.10 -32.33
C SER A 95 6.81 -6.36 -33.66
N LEU A 96 7.55 -5.27 -33.81
CA LEU A 96 7.77 -4.68 -35.12
C LEU A 96 8.57 -5.72 -35.93
N SER A 97 8.02 -6.19 -37.03
CA SER A 97 8.64 -7.20 -37.91
C SER A 97 9.72 -6.53 -38.76
N GLY A 98 10.87 -6.21 -38.16
CA GLY A 98 12.02 -5.66 -38.85
C GLY A 98 13.32 -6.21 -38.30
N GLU A 99 14.10 -6.87 -39.14
CA GLU A 99 15.50 -7.18 -38.86
C GLU A 99 16.24 -5.89 -38.46
N GLY A 100 16.94 -5.88 -37.32
CA GLY A 100 17.77 -4.76 -36.88
C GLY A 100 17.15 -3.77 -35.88
N LEU A 101 15.98 -4.06 -35.28
CA LEU A 101 15.45 -3.24 -34.19
C LEU A 101 16.37 -3.28 -32.97
N ARG A 102 16.97 -2.14 -32.65
CA ARG A 102 17.79 -1.93 -31.46
C ARG A 102 16.97 -1.22 -30.38
N PRO A 103 17.15 -1.55 -29.09
CA PRO A 103 16.52 -0.82 -28.00
C PRO A 103 16.76 0.68 -28.13
N LEU A 104 15.71 1.48 -27.89
CA LEU A 104 15.68 2.95 -27.94
C LEU A 104 15.95 3.56 -29.33
N ALA A 105 16.33 2.78 -30.34
CA ALA A 105 16.75 3.27 -31.66
C ALA A 105 15.75 2.89 -32.75
N HIS A 106 14.46 3.15 -32.49
CA HIS A 106 13.39 2.95 -33.47
C HIS A 106 12.25 3.97 -33.30
N SER A 107 11.43 4.12 -34.33
CA SER A 107 10.31 5.08 -34.36
C SER A 107 9.26 4.81 -33.28
N GLY A 108 9.03 3.55 -32.92
CA GLY A 108 8.13 3.16 -31.84
C GLY A 108 8.50 3.72 -30.46
N PHE A 109 9.79 4.01 -30.22
CA PHE A 109 10.25 4.68 -29.01
C PHE A 109 10.21 6.21 -29.19
N TRP A 110 10.83 6.71 -30.26
CA TRP A 110 11.00 8.16 -30.44
C TRP A 110 9.70 8.92 -30.71
N THR A 111 8.69 8.30 -31.31
CA THR A 111 7.40 8.97 -31.57
C THR A 111 6.71 9.39 -30.27
N PRO A 112 6.37 8.47 -29.35
CA PRO A 112 5.76 8.83 -28.07
C PRO A 112 6.74 9.58 -27.15
N ALA A 113 8.05 9.32 -27.24
CA ALA A 113 9.05 10.05 -26.45
C ALA A 113 9.11 11.54 -26.82
N VAL A 114 9.09 11.85 -28.12
CA VAL A 114 9.11 13.24 -28.60
C VAL A 114 7.79 13.94 -28.25
N LEU A 115 6.63 13.28 -28.38
CA LEU A 115 5.36 13.82 -27.88
C LEU A 115 5.44 14.16 -26.38
N ALA A 116 6.01 13.25 -25.59
CA ALA A 116 6.19 13.44 -24.16
C ALA A 116 7.07 14.64 -23.84
N LEU A 117 8.28 14.67 -24.38
CA LEU A 117 9.24 15.76 -24.19
C LEU A 117 8.67 17.09 -24.65
N ALA A 118 7.96 17.09 -25.78
CA ALA A 118 7.36 18.27 -26.34
C ALA A 118 6.30 18.88 -25.41
N ALA A 119 5.42 18.04 -24.89
CA ALA A 119 4.39 18.44 -23.96
C ALA A 119 4.98 18.91 -22.61
N LEU A 120 6.01 18.23 -22.08
CA LEU A 120 6.70 18.63 -20.85
C LEU A 120 7.40 19.99 -20.99
N VAL A 121 8.09 20.23 -22.11
CA VAL A 121 8.70 21.52 -22.41
C VAL A 121 7.64 22.61 -22.62
N GLY A 122 6.54 22.28 -23.30
CA GLY A 122 5.38 23.15 -23.45
C GLY A 122 4.80 23.57 -22.10
N ALA A 123 4.53 22.61 -21.22
CA ALA A 123 4.07 22.84 -19.85
C ALA A 123 5.01 23.77 -19.08
N TRP A 124 6.32 23.49 -19.09
CA TRP A 124 7.30 24.32 -18.41
C TRP A 124 7.32 25.77 -18.92
N ARG A 125 7.23 25.97 -20.25
CA ARG A 125 7.20 27.31 -20.85
C ARG A 125 5.91 28.05 -20.52
N LEU A 126 4.75 27.40 -20.63
CA LEU A 126 3.46 28.01 -20.32
C LEU A 126 3.38 28.44 -18.86
N ARG A 127 3.87 27.59 -17.96
CA ARG A 127 3.97 27.93 -16.54
C ARG A 127 4.79 29.21 -16.33
N ARG A 128 6.00 29.29 -16.90
CA ARG A 128 6.86 30.48 -16.78
C ARG A 128 6.22 31.73 -17.37
N ALA A 129 5.45 31.59 -18.45
CA ALA A 129 4.70 32.71 -19.03
C ALA A 129 3.55 33.15 -18.11
N GLY A 130 2.77 32.21 -17.60
CA GLY A 130 1.66 32.49 -16.67
C GLY A 130 2.12 33.08 -15.33
N GLU A 131 3.27 32.66 -14.79
CA GLU A 131 3.86 33.26 -13.59
C GLU A 131 4.23 34.74 -13.81
N ARG A 132 4.74 35.09 -15.00
CA ARG A 132 5.04 36.49 -15.36
C ARG A 132 3.77 37.33 -15.52
N GLU A 133 2.74 36.81 -16.18
CA GLU A 133 1.47 37.53 -16.34
C GLU A 133 0.73 37.72 -15.01
N ARG A 134 0.78 36.72 -14.12
CA ARG A 134 0.26 36.84 -12.75
C ARG A 134 1.02 37.88 -11.94
N ALA A 135 2.35 37.93 -12.05
CA ALA A 135 3.17 38.96 -11.39
C ALA A 135 2.85 40.38 -11.89
N LEU A 136 2.37 40.51 -13.13
CA LEU A 136 1.93 41.77 -13.74
C LEU A 136 0.44 42.10 -13.45
N GLY A 137 -0.28 41.25 -12.71
CA GLY A 137 -1.70 41.46 -12.37
C GLY A 137 -2.70 41.09 -13.47
N ILE A 138 -2.27 40.48 -14.58
CA ILE A 138 -3.09 40.20 -15.78
C ILE A 138 -3.61 38.75 -15.79
N GLY A 139 -3.65 38.09 -14.63
CA GLY A 139 -3.78 36.62 -14.51
C GLY A 139 -4.91 36.00 -15.34
N THR A 140 -4.57 35.37 -16.47
CA THR A 140 -5.50 34.55 -17.25
C THR A 140 -5.49 33.10 -16.74
N LEU A 141 -6.65 32.56 -16.40
CA LEU A 141 -6.79 31.19 -15.85
C LEU A 141 -6.37 30.11 -16.87
N GLY A 142 -6.59 30.35 -18.17
CA GLY A 142 -6.40 29.34 -19.21
C GLY A 142 -4.95 28.87 -19.45
N LEU A 143 -3.93 29.72 -19.21
CA LEU A 143 -2.53 29.34 -19.44
C LEU A 143 -2.03 28.31 -18.41
N ALA A 144 -2.46 28.44 -17.15
CA ALA A 144 -2.08 27.51 -16.10
C ALA A 144 -2.77 26.16 -16.27
N GLU A 145 -4.06 26.15 -16.57
CA GLU A 145 -4.81 24.93 -16.86
C GLU A 145 -4.21 24.17 -18.05
N LEU A 146 -3.90 24.89 -19.14
CA LEU A 146 -3.25 24.31 -20.31
C LEU A 146 -1.86 23.76 -19.98
N SER A 147 -1.09 24.43 -19.11
CA SER A 147 0.17 23.90 -18.60
C SER A 147 -0.01 22.59 -17.84
N HIS A 148 -1.07 22.45 -17.04
CA HIS A 148 -1.35 21.22 -16.29
C HIS A 148 -1.76 20.09 -17.22
N LEU A 149 -2.62 20.38 -18.20
CA LEU A 149 -3.02 19.41 -19.23
C LEU A 149 -1.82 18.91 -20.03
N LEU A 150 -0.92 19.82 -20.44
CA LEU A 150 0.31 19.45 -21.15
C LEU A 150 1.27 18.64 -20.27
N LEU A 151 1.35 18.94 -18.97
CA LEU A 151 2.17 18.16 -18.04
C LEU A 151 1.65 16.73 -17.94
N LEU A 152 0.34 16.54 -17.75
CA LEU A 152 -0.30 15.22 -17.67
C LEU A 152 -0.21 14.47 -19.00
N TRP A 153 -0.43 15.16 -20.12
CA TRP A 153 -0.26 14.60 -21.46
C TRP A 153 1.17 14.11 -21.68
N GLY A 154 2.16 14.95 -21.36
CA GLY A 154 3.57 14.59 -21.48
C GLY A 154 3.97 13.42 -20.60
N ALA A 155 3.49 13.40 -19.35
CA ALA A 155 3.70 12.31 -18.42
C ALA A 155 3.09 10.98 -18.92
N GLY A 156 1.87 11.03 -19.46
CA GLY A 156 1.20 9.88 -20.05
C GLY A 156 1.94 9.31 -21.25
N TRP A 157 2.39 10.17 -22.17
CA TRP A 157 3.19 9.75 -23.32
C TRP A 157 4.56 9.18 -22.91
N TRP A 158 5.19 9.74 -21.88
CA TRP A 158 6.43 9.20 -21.33
C TRP A 158 6.22 7.80 -20.74
N ALA A 159 5.17 7.63 -19.94
CA ALA A 159 4.81 6.33 -19.37
C ALA A 159 4.50 5.30 -20.47
N LEU A 160 3.77 5.69 -21.51
CA LEU A 160 3.49 4.82 -22.65
C LEU A 160 4.77 4.42 -23.39
N THR A 161 5.70 5.37 -23.57
CA THR A 161 7.03 5.10 -24.17
C THR A 161 7.76 4.03 -23.37
N ALA A 162 7.88 4.21 -22.06
CA ALA A 162 8.56 3.27 -21.17
C ALA A 162 7.88 1.89 -21.17
N LEU A 163 6.55 1.85 -21.17
CA LEU A 163 5.77 0.61 -21.21
C LEU A 163 5.98 -0.14 -22.53
N CYS A 164 5.82 0.53 -23.67
CA CYS A 164 6.01 -0.05 -24.99
C CYS A 164 7.44 -0.57 -25.16
N GLU A 165 8.45 0.18 -24.72
CA GLU A 165 9.85 -0.22 -24.81
C GLU A 165 10.12 -1.48 -23.97
N THR A 166 9.62 -1.50 -22.73
CA THR A 166 9.81 -2.63 -21.83
C THR A 166 9.12 -3.88 -22.35
N VAL A 167 7.89 -3.78 -22.83
CA VAL A 167 7.14 -4.93 -23.36
C VAL A 167 7.82 -5.53 -24.59
N ARG A 168 8.50 -4.70 -25.41
CA ARG A 168 9.19 -5.14 -26.63
C ARG A 168 10.50 -5.86 -26.36
N PHE A 169 11.36 -5.30 -25.49
CA PHE A 169 12.75 -5.75 -25.35
C PHE A 169 13.04 -6.47 -24.04
N VAL A 170 12.19 -6.33 -23.02
CA VAL A 170 12.43 -6.98 -21.71
C VAL A 170 11.67 -8.31 -21.65
N PRO A 171 12.36 -9.41 -21.29
CA PRO A 171 11.73 -10.71 -21.08
C PRO A 171 10.60 -10.63 -20.08
N TYR A 172 9.54 -11.42 -20.30
CA TYR A 172 8.29 -11.31 -19.55
C TYR A 172 8.46 -11.35 -18.02
N GLY A 173 9.37 -12.17 -17.49
CA GLY A 173 9.62 -12.25 -16.03
C GLY A 173 10.33 -11.05 -15.40
N LEU A 174 10.89 -10.15 -16.21
CA LEU A 174 11.68 -8.99 -15.76
C LEU A 174 10.98 -7.65 -16.02
N ARG A 175 9.83 -7.65 -16.71
CA ARG A 175 9.18 -6.42 -17.21
C ARG A 175 8.78 -5.50 -16.08
N GLU A 176 8.22 -6.05 -15.02
CA GLU A 176 7.71 -5.28 -13.88
C GLU A 176 8.87 -4.64 -13.12
N HIS A 177 9.95 -5.38 -12.84
CA HIS A 177 11.14 -4.80 -12.20
C HIS A 177 11.80 -3.72 -13.07
N ALA A 178 11.87 -3.92 -14.39
CA ALA A 178 12.38 -2.91 -15.32
C ALA A 178 11.50 -1.63 -15.30
N LEU A 179 10.17 -1.78 -15.31
CA LEU A 179 9.25 -0.63 -15.21
C LEU A 179 9.41 0.12 -13.89
N LEU A 180 9.60 -0.58 -12.76
CA LEU A 180 9.85 0.06 -11.46
C LEU A 180 11.15 0.87 -11.47
N LEU A 181 12.22 0.33 -12.08
CA LEU A 181 13.50 1.04 -12.25
C LEU A 181 13.35 2.29 -13.12
N VAL A 182 12.65 2.18 -14.26
CA VAL A 182 12.38 3.33 -15.15
C VAL A 182 11.52 4.37 -14.44
N ALA A 183 10.50 3.96 -13.69
CA ALA A 183 9.66 4.86 -12.90
C ALA A 183 10.46 5.58 -11.80
N ALA A 184 11.32 4.85 -11.07
CA ALA A 184 12.19 5.44 -10.05
C ALA A 184 13.19 6.44 -10.66
N ALA A 185 13.83 6.09 -11.78
CA ALA A 185 14.74 7.00 -12.49
C ALA A 185 14.01 8.24 -13.03
N THR A 186 12.81 8.05 -13.59
CA THR A 186 11.95 9.15 -14.07
C THR A 186 11.61 10.11 -12.94
N VAL A 187 11.12 9.59 -11.81
CA VAL A 187 10.71 10.41 -10.67
C VAL A 187 11.91 11.06 -10.00
N ALA A 188 13.06 10.40 -9.93
CA ALA A 188 14.29 11.03 -9.47
C ALA A 188 14.68 12.24 -10.35
N SER A 189 14.58 12.10 -11.68
CA SER A 189 14.84 13.21 -12.62
C SER A 189 13.82 14.35 -12.45
N TRP A 190 12.53 14.03 -12.38
CA TRP A 190 11.45 15.00 -12.17
C TRP A 190 11.56 15.71 -10.83
N MET A 191 11.98 15.02 -9.77
CA MET A 191 12.25 15.62 -8.46
C MET A 191 13.35 16.68 -8.56
N LEU A 192 14.47 16.39 -9.24
CA LEU A 192 15.56 17.37 -9.42
C LEU A 192 15.08 18.60 -10.20
N LEU A 193 14.32 18.38 -11.27
CA LEU A 193 13.68 19.46 -12.06
C LEU A 193 12.69 20.26 -11.22
N ALA A 194 11.85 19.59 -10.42
CA ALA A 194 10.85 20.24 -9.57
C ALA A 194 11.50 21.10 -8.49
N LEU A 195 12.61 20.65 -7.89
CA LEU A 195 13.38 21.43 -6.94
C LEU A 195 14.05 22.64 -7.59
N ARG A 196 14.71 22.44 -8.74
CA ARG A 196 15.42 23.49 -9.48
C ARG A 196 14.47 24.61 -9.92
N GLU A 197 13.30 24.25 -10.43
CA GLU A 197 12.32 25.18 -11.00
C GLU A 197 11.18 25.54 -10.04
N ARG A 198 11.26 25.09 -8.77
CA ARG A 198 10.20 25.17 -7.76
C ARG A 198 8.82 24.79 -8.32
N TRP A 199 8.78 23.72 -9.12
CA TRP A 199 7.61 23.31 -9.90
C TRP A 199 6.66 22.46 -9.06
N ARG A 200 5.64 23.10 -8.47
CA ARG A 200 4.64 22.44 -7.61
C ARG A 200 3.89 21.30 -8.31
N GLU A 201 3.42 21.53 -9.54
CA GLU A 201 2.67 20.50 -10.29
C GLU A 201 3.53 19.29 -10.66
N LEU A 202 4.80 19.51 -11.04
CA LEU A 202 5.72 18.41 -11.28
C LEU A 202 6.07 17.67 -9.97
N ALA A 203 6.14 18.39 -8.85
CA ALA A 203 6.30 17.77 -7.53
C ALA A 203 5.10 16.88 -7.17
N LEU A 204 3.86 17.32 -7.44
CA LEU A 204 2.66 16.51 -7.30
C LEU A 204 2.71 15.26 -8.19
N LEU A 205 3.17 15.40 -9.43
CA LEU A 205 3.32 14.29 -10.36
C LEU A 205 4.34 13.24 -9.87
N CYS A 206 5.37 13.65 -9.13
CA CYS A 206 6.32 12.71 -8.52
C CYS A 206 5.64 11.74 -7.53
N LEU A 207 4.49 12.12 -6.94
CA LEU A 207 3.72 11.25 -6.05
C LEU A 207 3.06 10.07 -6.78
N ALA A 208 2.98 10.11 -8.12
CA ALA A 208 2.47 9.01 -8.93
C ALA A 208 3.33 7.74 -8.88
N LEU A 209 4.57 7.83 -8.35
CA LEU A 209 5.47 6.67 -8.20
C LEU A 209 4.81 5.51 -7.46
N VAL A 210 4.12 5.79 -6.35
CA VAL A 210 3.49 4.75 -5.52
C VAL A 210 2.27 4.12 -6.18
N PRO A 211 1.30 4.89 -6.72
CA PRO A 211 0.21 4.32 -7.52
C PRO A 211 0.69 3.45 -8.69
N VAL A 212 1.73 3.90 -9.42
CA VAL A 212 2.31 3.11 -10.52
C VAL A 212 2.93 1.82 -10.00
N ALA A 213 3.65 1.87 -8.88
CA ALA A 213 4.23 0.67 -8.25
C ALA A 213 3.17 -0.30 -7.73
N LEU A 214 2.05 0.21 -7.20
CA LEU A 214 0.90 -0.62 -6.79
C LEU A 214 0.26 -1.31 -8.00
N LEU A 215 0.11 -0.61 -9.13
CA LEU A 215 -0.39 -1.20 -10.37
C LEU A 215 0.56 -2.27 -10.91
N ALA A 216 1.88 -2.03 -10.88
CA ALA A 216 2.89 -3.01 -11.27
C ALA A 216 2.87 -4.25 -10.36
N LEU A 217 2.70 -4.06 -9.05
CA LEU A 217 2.56 -5.15 -8.10
C LEU A 217 1.27 -5.95 -8.35
N ALA A 218 0.16 -5.27 -8.64
CA ALA A 218 -1.11 -5.90 -8.95
C ALA A 218 -1.05 -6.69 -10.28
N SER A 219 -0.35 -6.18 -11.30
CA SER A 219 -0.17 -6.91 -12.56
C SER A 219 0.76 -8.11 -12.42
N ALA A 220 1.75 -8.03 -11.53
CA ALA A 220 2.65 -9.13 -11.22
C ALA A 220 2.03 -10.19 -10.31
N TRP A 221 0.84 -9.92 -9.73
CA TRP A 221 0.26 -10.71 -8.65
C TRP A 221 -0.03 -12.14 -9.09
N ARG A 222 0.90 -13.01 -8.71
CA ARG A 222 0.84 -14.45 -8.95
C ARG A 222 1.26 -15.15 -7.67
N PHE A 223 0.79 -16.40 -7.53
CA PHE A 223 1.07 -17.20 -6.35
C PHE A 223 2.57 -17.39 -6.10
N ASP A 224 3.36 -17.47 -7.18
CA ASP A 224 4.82 -17.66 -7.17
C ASP A 224 5.60 -16.35 -7.37
N TYR A 225 4.93 -15.18 -7.30
CA TYR A 225 5.64 -13.92 -7.45
C TYR A 225 6.62 -13.71 -6.29
N GLN A 226 7.89 -13.56 -6.63
CA GLN A 226 8.98 -13.22 -5.72
C GLN A 226 9.37 -11.73 -5.92
N PRO A 227 9.02 -10.83 -4.99
CA PRO A 227 9.36 -9.42 -5.11
C PRO A 227 10.85 -9.14 -5.31
N PHE A 228 11.74 -9.81 -4.57
CA PHE A 228 13.20 -9.61 -4.65
C PHE A 228 13.93 -10.58 -5.58
N GLY A 229 13.21 -11.42 -6.32
CA GLY A 229 13.80 -12.26 -7.35
C GLY A 229 14.38 -11.44 -8.50
N GLU A 230 15.38 -11.99 -9.20
CA GLU A 230 16.01 -11.38 -10.38
C GLU A 230 16.55 -9.96 -10.14
N PHE A 231 15.94 -8.92 -10.74
CA PHE A 231 16.30 -7.51 -10.53
C PHE A 231 15.46 -6.82 -9.44
N GLY A 232 14.54 -7.54 -8.81
CA GLY A 232 13.64 -7.01 -7.79
C GLY A 232 14.35 -6.52 -6.52
N TRP A 233 15.43 -7.18 -6.12
CA TRP A 233 16.28 -6.75 -5.01
C TRP A 233 16.91 -5.36 -5.23
N LEU A 234 17.02 -4.91 -6.48
CA LEU A 234 17.50 -3.56 -6.83
C LEU A 234 16.32 -2.60 -7.06
N ALA A 235 15.31 -3.05 -7.81
CA ALA A 235 14.17 -2.24 -8.21
C ALA A 235 13.37 -1.70 -7.03
N TRP A 236 13.04 -2.55 -6.05
CA TRP A 236 12.24 -2.15 -4.90
C TRP A 236 12.99 -1.21 -3.96
N PRO A 237 14.23 -1.49 -3.52
CA PRO A 237 14.97 -0.54 -2.68
C PRO A 237 15.20 0.81 -3.37
N LEU A 238 15.53 0.82 -4.66
CA LEU A 238 15.71 2.08 -5.39
C LEU A 238 14.39 2.88 -5.45
N LEU A 239 13.27 2.21 -5.72
CA LEU A 239 11.95 2.85 -5.72
C LEU A 239 11.60 3.45 -4.36
N PHE A 240 11.80 2.71 -3.27
CA PHE A 240 11.54 3.22 -1.92
C PHE A 240 12.49 4.35 -1.54
N ALA A 241 13.77 4.27 -1.93
CA ALA A 241 14.73 5.34 -1.72
C ALA A 241 14.32 6.61 -2.47
N THR A 242 13.96 6.50 -3.75
CA THR A 242 13.45 7.62 -4.56
C THR A 242 12.17 8.19 -3.98
N HIS A 243 11.22 7.33 -3.60
CA HIS A 243 9.97 7.75 -2.99
C HIS A 243 10.21 8.55 -1.71
N LEU A 244 10.95 8.01 -0.74
CA LEU A 244 11.27 8.69 0.51
C LEU A 244 12.07 9.97 0.29
N LEU A 245 13.06 9.96 -0.59
CA LEU A 245 13.83 11.15 -0.93
C LEU A 245 12.94 12.25 -1.55
N SER A 246 11.99 11.87 -2.43
CA SER A 246 11.03 12.79 -3.03
C SER A 246 10.11 13.41 -1.98
N LEU A 247 9.57 12.61 -1.04
CA LEU A 247 8.73 13.12 0.04
C LEU A 247 9.52 14.09 0.92
N ARG A 248 10.77 13.75 1.27
CA ARG A 248 11.62 14.59 2.11
C ARG A 248 11.99 15.91 1.45
N ARG A 249 12.37 15.87 0.16
CA ARG A 249 12.88 17.06 -0.56
C ARG A 249 11.76 17.94 -1.10
N LEU A 250 10.66 17.35 -1.56
CA LEU A 250 9.54 18.08 -2.17
C LEU A 250 8.48 18.49 -1.15
N ALA A 251 8.58 18.10 0.14
CA ALA A 251 7.64 18.50 1.19
C ALA A 251 7.26 20.00 1.18
N PRO A 252 8.19 20.96 0.98
CA PRO A 252 7.83 22.39 0.93
C PRO A 252 6.99 22.81 -0.27
N LEU A 253 6.97 22.01 -1.34
CA LEU A 253 6.23 22.27 -2.58
C LEU A 253 4.89 21.54 -2.63
N LEU A 254 4.67 20.57 -1.75
CA LEU A 254 3.53 19.67 -1.78
C LEU A 254 2.42 20.12 -0.81
N PRO A 255 1.14 20.01 -1.20
CA PRO A 255 0.03 20.16 -0.28
C PRO A 255 0.10 19.11 0.84
N ALA A 256 -0.17 19.50 2.08
CA ALA A 256 -0.07 18.62 3.25
C ALA A 256 -0.90 17.33 3.12
N LYS A 257 -2.10 17.41 2.53
CA LYS A 257 -2.95 16.22 2.29
C LYS A 257 -2.31 15.24 1.31
N ALA A 258 -1.74 15.74 0.21
CA ALA A 258 -1.09 14.89 -0.80
C ALA A 258 0.16 14.21 -0.22
N LEU A 259 0.94 14.95 0.57
CA LEU A 259 2.10 14.42 1.29
C LEU A 259 1.69 13.33 2.30
N SER A 260 0.63 13.57 3.08
CA SER A 260 0.08 12.62 4.05
C SER A 260 -0.38 11.32 3.38
N VAL A 261 -1.16 11.42 2.29
CA VAL A 261 -1.60 10.26 1.50
C VAL A 261 -0.42 9.49 0.92
N ALA A 262 0.60 10.19 0.41
CA ALA A 262 1.77 9.54 -0.17
C ALA A 262 2.59 8.77 0.88
N HIS A 263 2.75 9.29 2.10
CA HIS A 263 3.37 8.57 3.20
C HIS A 263 2.61 7.28 3.56
N VAL A 264 1.26 7.35 3.63
CA VAL A 264 0.42 6.20 3.97
C VAL A 264 0.46 5.14 2.87
N LEU A 265 0.25 5.52 1.61
CA LEU A 265 0.30 4.59 0.48
C LEU A 265 1.69 3.96 0.32
N GLY A 266 2.76 4.76 0.46
CA GLY A 266 4.14 4.27 0.41
C GLY A 266 4.43 3.27 1.53
N CYS A 267 3.88 3.51 2.73
CA CYS A 267 3.98 2.57 3.85
C CYS A 267 3.28 1.25 3.54
N TRP A 268 2.05 1.27 3.02
CA TRP A 268 1.33 0.04 2.65
C TRP A 268 2.03 -0.72 1.52
N LEU A 269 2.56 -0.02 0.52
CA LEU A 269 3.35 -0.64 -0.54
C LEU A 269 4.58 -1.34 0.03
N LEU A 270 5.33 -0.69 0.93
CA LEU A 270 6.50 -1.28 1.59
C LEU A 270 6.12 -2.54 2.39
N LEU A 271 5.06 -2.45 3.21
CA LEU A 271 4.58 -3.60 3.99
C LEU A 271 4.13 -4.75 3.09
N GLY A 272 3.41 -4.44 2.01
CA GLY A 272 2.94 -5.44 1.05
C GLY A 272 4.09 -6.17 0.35
N VAL A 273 5.10 -5.44 -0.12
CA VAL A 273 6.29 -6.02 -0.78
C VAL A 273 7.07 -6.90 0.19
N LEU A 274 7.34 -6.42 1.41
CA LEU A 274 8.06 -7.20 2.42
C LEU A 274 7.27 -8.44 2.88
N ALA A 275 5.95 -8.32 3.04
CA ALA A 275 5.10 -9.47 3.40
C ALA A 275 5.04 -10.51 2.28
N LEU A 276 4.98 -10.08 1.01
CA LEU A 276 5.04 -10.98 -0.14
C LEU A 276 6.37 -11.72 -0.22
N GLU A 277 7.49 -11.03 0.00
CA GLU A 277 8.82 -11.65 0.02
C GLU A 277 8.91 -12.66 1.16
N LEU A 278 8.49 -12.29 2.38
CA LEU A 278 8.52 -13.20 3.51
C LEU A 278 7.62 -14.42 3.30
N ARG A 279 6.45 -14.24 2.69
CA ARG A 279 5.57 -15.34 2.29
C ARG A 279 6.25 -16.26 1.28
N TYR A 280 6.96 -15.72 0.29
CA TYR A 280 7.71 -16.53 -0.66
C TYR A 280 8.81 -17.35 0.05
N LEU A 281 9.59 -16.73 0.94
CA LEU A 281 10.61 -17.42 1.73
C LEU A 281 10.02 -18.55 2.60
N PHE A 282 8.85 -18.34 3.22
CA PHE A 282 8.18 -19.40 3.96
C PHE A 282 7.57 -20.48 3.06
N ALA A 283 7.15 -20.14 1.84
CA ALA A 283 6.71 -21.13 0.87
C ALA A 283 7.87 -22.05 0.44
N LEU A 284 9.11 -21.56 0.40
CA LEU A 284 10.29 -22.40 0.14
C LEU A 284 10.60 -23.38 1.29
N LEU A 285 10.23 -23.05 2.52
CA LEU A 285 10.41 -23.91 3.69
C LEU A 285 9.31 -24.97 3.83
N ALA A 286 8.22 -24.85 3.08
CA ALA A 286 7.04 -25.69 3.19
C ALA A 286 6.77 -26.44 1.88
N GLU A 287 7.02 -27.75 1.85
CA GLU A 287 6.69 -28.60 0.70
C GLU A 287 5.17 -28.68 0.42
N GLN A 288 4.33 -28.41 1.44
CA GLN A 288 2.88 -28.46 1.37
C GLN A 288 2.21 -27.18 1.92
N TYR A 289 0.91 -27.03 1.67
CA TYR A 289 0.13 -25.87 2.10
C TYR A 289 -0.09 -25.89 3.63
N ASN A 290 0.84 -25.35 4.41
CA ASN A 290 0.86 -25.48 5.87
C ASN A 290 0.94 -24.11 6.60
N ALA A 291 1.09 -24.14 7.93
CA ALA A 291 1.12 -22.98 8.82
C ALA A 291 2.15 -21.91 8.44
N TRP A 292 3.29 -22.29 7.84
CA TRP A 292 4.36 -21.35 7.46
C TRP A 292 3.88 -20.28 6.47
N ARG A 293 3.00 -20.67 5.54
CA ARG A 293 2.48 -19.77 4.52
C ARG A 293 1.54 -18.71 5.09
N TRP A 294 0.80 -19.04 6.15
CA TRP A 294 -0.04 -18.09 6.87
C TRP A 294 0.82 -17.04 7.56
N LEU A 295 1.94 -17.45 8.18
CA LEU A 295 2.84 -16.56 8.92
C LEU A 295 3.51 -15.49 8.07
N GLY A 296 3.79 -15.77 6.80
CA GLY A 296 4.41 -14.80 5.89
C GLY A 296 3.63 -13.49 5.76
N TRP A 297 2.29 -13.58 5.84
CA TRP A 297 1.42 -12.40 5.81
C TRP A 297 1.36 -11.64 7.13
N ALA A 298 1.66 -12.29 8.25
CA ALA A 298 1.40 -11.74 9.58
C ALA A 298 2.62 -11.10 10.23
N LEU A 299 3.81 -11.66 10.03
CA LEU A 299 5.00 -11.25 10.77
C LEU A 299 5.46 -9.83 10.41
N VAL A 300 5.50 -9.47 9.12
CA VAL A 300 5.89 -8.11 8.68
C VAL A 300 4.93 -7.04 9.22
N PRO A 301 3.60 -7.16 9.02
CA PRO A 301 2.65 -6.23 9.63
C PRO A 301 2.73 -6.16 11.16
N SER A 302 2.95 -7.30 11.83
CA SER A 302 3.07 -7.34 13.30
C SER A 302 4.32 -6.62 13.79
N ALA A 303 5.47 -6.85 13.14
CA ALA A 303 6.71 -6.16 13.43
C ALA A 303 6.57 -4.65 13.23
N TYR A 304 5.89 -4.23 12.16
CA TYR A 304 5.57 -2.83 11.92
C TYR A 304 4.72 -2.22 13.04
N LEU A 305 3.61 -2.88 13.44
CA LEU A 305 2.77 -2.41 14.55
C LEU A 305 3.56 -2.28 15.85
N LEU A 306 4.41 -3.26 16.18
CA LEU A 306 5.27 -3.20 17.36
C LEU A 306 6.30 -2.07 17.29
N LEU A 307 6.89 -1.84 16.11
CA LEU A 307 7.85 -0.76 15.88
C LEU A 307 7.20 0.62 16.09
N VAL A 308 6.01 0.84 15.51
CA VAL A 308 5.30 2.13 15.66
C VAL A 308 4.65 2.32 17.03
N ALA A 309 4.33 1.22 17.72
CA ALA A 309 3.89 1.21 19.12
C ALA A 309 5.04 1.52 20.10
N GLY A 310 6.29 1.45 19.65
CA GLY A 310 7.46 1.78 20.44
C GLY A 310 7.46 3.26 20.86
N GLY A 311 7.73 3.52 22.14
CA GLY A 311 7.91 4.87 22.68
C GLY A 311 9.23 5.54 22.28
N ARG A 312 10.07 4.87 21.47
CA ARG A 312 11.36 5.40 21.01
C ARG A 312 11.16 6.49 19.95
N SER A 313 12.00 7.51 19.98
CA SER A 313 12.11 8.52 18.94
C SER A 313 12.74 7.90 17.69
N LEU A 314 11.89 7.40 16.80
CA LEU A 314 12.31 6.86 15.52
C LEU A 314 12.79 7.98 14.60
N PRO A 315 13.69 7.70 13.64
CA PRO A 315 14.15 8.71 12.69
C PRO A 315 13.03 9.16 11.74
N TRP A 316 13.32 10.17 10.93
CA TRP A 316 12.48 10.53 9.79
C TRP A 316 12.20 9.27 8.91
N PRO A 317 10.96 9.04 8.42
CA PRO A 317 9.80 9.93 8.44
C PRO A 317 8.88 9.78 9.66
N LEU A 318 9.06 8.75 10.50
CA LEU A 318 8.14 8.44 11.60
C LEU A 318 8.14 9.52 12.70
N ARG A 319 9.24 10.25 12.86
CA ARG A 319 9.34 11.40 13.78
C ARG A 319 8.43 12.56 13.40
N ASP A 320 8.46 12.93 12.12
CA ASP A 320 7.85 14.17 11.61
C ASP A 320 6.39 13.93 11.19
N PHE A 321 6.02 12.68 10.89
CA PHE A 321 4.68 12.25 10.48
C PHE A 321 4.09 11.14 11.39
N PRO A 322 4.02 11.34 12.72
CA PRO A 322 3.59 10.29 13.64
C PRO A 322 2.12 9.90 13.42
N ARG A 323 1.25 10.84 13.00
CA ARG A 323 -0.16 10.55 12.73
C ARG A 323 -0.32 9.62 11.53
N GLU A 324 0.42 9.87 10.46
CA GLU A 324 0.40 9.07 9.23
C GLU A 324 0.82 7.64 9.50
N TYR A 325 1.95 7.44 10.20
CA TYR A 325 2.51 6.11 10.42
C TYR A 325 1.90 5.38 11.62
N ARG A 326 1.57 6.05 12.72
CA ARG A 326 1.08 5.37 13.94
C ARG A 326 -0.44 5.16 13.95
N LEU A 327 -1.19 5.96 13.18
CA LEU A 327 -2.66 5.89 13.14
C LEU A 327 -3.18 5.56 11.74
N LEU A 328 -2.94 6.42 10.76
CA LEU A 328 -3.60 6.31 9.45
C LEU A 328 -3.16 5.06 8.68
N ALA A 329 -1.86 4.78 8.64
CA ALA A 329 -1.33 3.57 8.01
C ALA A 329 -1.53 2.33 8.88
N ALA A 330 -1.35 2.46 10.20
CA ALA A 330 -1.41 1.33 11.12
C ALA A 330 -2.82 0.80 11.40
N ALA A 331 -3.86 1.64 11.44
CA ALA A 331 -5.21 1.18 11.78
C ALA A 331 -5.80 0.18 10.76
N PRO A 332 -5.71 0.41 9.44
CA PRO A 332 -6.14 -0.60 8.46
C PRO A 332 -5.30 -1.88 8.53
N VAL A 333 -3.99 -1.75 8.77
CA VAL A 333 -3.09 -2.91 8.95
C VAL A 333 -3.49 -3.73 10.18
N ALA A 334 -3.84 -3.07 11.29
CA ALA A 334 -4.33 -3.72 12.50
C ALA A 334 -5.69 -4.42 12.27
N LEU A 335 -6.60 -3.81 11.51
CA LEU A 335 -7.87 -4.43 11.16
C LEU A 335 -7.67 -5.68 10.28
N LEU A 336 -6.80 -5.59 9.28
CA LEU A 336 -6.45 -6.74 8.42
C LEU A 336 -5.79 -7.85 9.23
N LEU A 337 -4.89 -7.52 10.16
CA LEU A 337 -4.27 -8.49 11.07
C LEU A 337 -5.27 -9.15 12.01
N LEU A 338 -6.26 -8.41 12.51
CA LEU A 338 -7.32 -8.99 13.33
C LEU A 338 -8.19 -9.96 12.51
N GLY A 339 -8.54 -9.59 11.28
CA GLY A 339 -9.24 -10.50 10.35
C GLY A 339 -8.42 -11.74 10.01
N TRP A 340 -7.12 -11.57 9.77
CA TRP A 340 -6.19 -12.67 9.55
C TRP A 340 -6.10 -13.58 10.78
N PHE A 341 -6.01 -13.02 11.99
CA PHE A 341 -5.96 -13.79 13.25
C PHE A 341 -7.15 -14.73 13.37
N TRP A 342 -8.38 -14.21 13.22
CA TRP A 342 -9.58 -15.03 13.33
C TRP A 342 -9.65 -16.06 12.21
N SER A 343 -9.36 -15.66 10.97
CA SER A 343 -9.38 -16.59 9.83
C SER A 343 -8.38 -17.74 9.99
N ALA A 344 -7.14 -17.42 10.36
CA ALA A 344 -6.08 -18.41 10.55
C ALA A 344 -6.38 -19.31 11.77
N ASN A 345 -6.91 -18.76 12.86
CA ASN A 345 -7.22 -19.54 14.06
C ASN A 345 -8.38 -20.53 13.83
N LEU A 346 -9.39 -20.16 13.04
CA LEU A 346 -10.56 -21.02 12.75
C LEU A 346 -10.29 -22.04 11.64
N LEU A 347 -9.57 -21.64 10.59
CA LEU A 347 -9.48 -22.43 9.35
C LEU A 347 -8.22 -23.29 9.26
N SER A 348 -7.17 -22.99 10.03
CA SER A 348 -5.92 -23.76 10.00
C SER A 348 -5.88 -24.81 11.11
N ASP A 349 -5.61 -26.05 10.69
CA ASP A 349 -5.29 -27.20 11.53
C ASP A 349 -3.94 -27.06 12.26
N GLY A 350 -3.13 -26.06 11.91
CA GLY A 350 -1.82 -25.81 12.48
C GLY A 350 -0.73 -26.79 12.05
N ALA A 351 -0.93 -27.56 10.98
CA ALA A 351 0.13 -28.40 10.41
C ALA A 351 1.35 -27.54 10.07
N ALA A 352 2.55 -27.97 10.46
CA ALA A 352 3.78 -27.16 10.37
C ALA A 352 5.00 -27.98 9.93
N GLU A 353 4.79 -29.07 9.18
CA GLU A 353 5.86 -29.91 8.65
C GLU A 353 6.99 -29.07 8.04
N PRO A 354 8.27 -29.41 8.32
CA PRO A 354 8.75 -30.61 9.01
C PRO A 354 8.75 -30.55 10.55
N LEU A 355 8.30 -29.45 11.16
CA LEU A 355 8.27 -29.34 12.63
C LEU A 355 7.14 -30.19 13.23
N PRO A 356 7.39 -30.90 14.34
CA PRO A 356 6.33 -31.59 15.06
C PRO A 356 5.38 -30.58 15.70
N TYR A 357 4.11 -30.94 15.79
CA TYR A 357 3.13 -30.12 16.48
C TYR A 357 3.39 -30.14 17.99
N LEU A 358 3.63 -28.96 18.57
CA LEU A 358 3.74 -28.75 20.01
C LEU A 358 2.78 -27.62 20.40
N PRO A 359 1.77 -27.86 21.26
CA PRO A 359 0.84 -26.80 21.69
C PRO A 359 1.57 -25.56 22.21
N LEU A 360 1.09 -24.38 21.84
CA LEU A 360 1.60 -23.03 22.10
C LEU A 360 2.99 -22.70 21.52
N ALA A 361 3.78 -23.71 21.15
CA ALA A 361 5.07 -23.56 20.49
C ALA A 361 5.02 -23.80 18.97
N ASN A 362 3.87 -24.26 18.46
CA ASN A 362 3.62 -24.43 17.04
C ASN A 362 3.77 -23.09 16.29
N PRO A 363 4.38 -23.04 15.09
CA PRO A 363 4.59 -21.79 14.36
C PRO A 363 3.32 -20.96 14.18
N LEU A 364 2.17 -21.59 13.86
CA LEU A 364 0.90 -20.88 13.73
C LEU A 364 0.53 -20.15 15.02
N GLU A 365 0.65 -20.83 16.16
CA GLU A 365 0.19 -20.33 17.46
C GLU A 365 1.11 -19.24 17.98
N LEU A 366 2.43 -19.39 17.77
CA LEU A 366 3.39 -18.31 18.00
C LEU A 366 3.06 -17.08 17.15
N GLY A 367 2.72 -17.26 15.87
CA GLY A 367 2.29 -16.17 15.00
C GLY A 367 1.02 -15.47 15.50
N LEU A 368 0.00 -16.24 15.87
CA LEU A 368 -1.24 -15.70 16.42
C LEU A 368 -1.00 -14.92 17.73
N LEU A 369 -0.12 -15.42 18.61
CA LEU A 369 0.28 -14.73 19.84
C LEU A 369 1.05 -13.43 19.54
N ILE A 370 1.98 -13.45 18.58
CA ILE A 370 2.71 -12.26 18.12
C ILE A 370 1.73 -11.21 17.57
N VAL A 371 0.78 -11.62 16.74
CA VAL A 371 -0.24 -10.73 16.16
C VAL A 371 -1.10 -10.12 17.27
N LEU A 372 -1.59 -10.93 18.19
CA LEU A 372 -2.43 -10.45 19.29
C LEU A 372 -1.66 -9.47 20.18
N PHE A 373 -0.40 -9.78 20.49
CA PHE A 373 0.49 -8.89 21.24
C PHE A 373 0.74 -7.57 20.50
N ALA A 374 1.02 -7.63 19.19
CA ALA A 374 1.22 -6.46 18.34
C ALA A 374 -0.01 -5.56 18.29
N LEU A 375 -1.20 -6.14 18.10
CA LEU A 375 -2.48 -5.43 18.12
C LEU A 375 -2.73 -4.76 19.47
N TYR A 376 -2.52 -5.50 20.57
CA TYR A 376 -2.69 -4.96 21.92
C TYR A 376 -1.73 -3.80 22.17
N ARG A 377 -0.43 -4.00 21.92
CA ARG A 377 0.62 -2.97 22.11
C ARG A 377 0.39 -1.72 21.28
N TRP A 378 0.05 -1.89 20.00
CA TRP A 378 -0.25 -0.77 19.12
C TRP A 378 -1.50 -0.02 19.54
N SER A 379 -2.58 -0.75 19.85
CA SER A 379 -3.82 -0.12 20.28
C SER A 379 -3.60 0.69 21.55
N ASP A 380 -2.86 0.12 22.51
CA ASP A 380 -2.49 0.77 23.76
C ASP A 380 -1.66 2.03 23.52
N ALA A 381 -0.59 1.96 22.73
CA ALA A 381 0.27 3.12 22.48
C ALA A 381 -0.36 4.22 21.62
N SER A 382 -1.10 3.83 20.58
CA SER A 382 -1.53 4.76 19.52
C SER A 382 -2.97 5.23 19.68
N LEU A 383 -3.85 4.39 20.23
CA LEU A 383 -5.24 4.76 20.49
C LEU A 383 -5.46 5.26 21.93
N ALA A 384 -4.46 5.18 22.82
CA ALA A 384 -4.54 5.72 24.19
C ALA A 384 -5.07 7.14 24.21
N SER A 385 -4.50 8.06 23.43
CA SER A 385 -4.95 9.46 23.39
C SER A 385 -6.41 9.65 22.93
N LEU A 386 -6.95 8.69 22.15
CA LEU A 386 -8.35 8.69 21.69
C LEU A 386 -9.30 7.99 22.67
N VAL A 387 -8.77 7.09 23.52
CA VAL A 387 -9.52 6.15 24.35
C VAL A 387 -9.41 6.46 25.85
N ASP A 388 -8.37 7.18 26.29
CA ASP A 388 -8.02 7.33 27.71
C ASP A 388 -9.06 8.12 28.52
N GLY A 389 -9.96 8.85 27.87
CA GLY A 389 -11.14 9.48 28.48
C GLY A 389 -12.42 8.63 28.49
N ASN A 390 -12.42 7.46 27.85
CA ASN A 390 -13.60 6.60 27.69
C ASN A 390 -13.35 5.19 28.26
N ALA A 391 -13.78 5.01 29.51
CA ALA A 391 -13.66 3.73 30.24
C ALA A 391 -14.27 2.55 29.47
N SER A 392 -15.39 2.76 28.77
CA SER A 392 -16.07 1.73 27.98
C SER A 392 -15.23 1.28 26.78
N ALA A 393 -14.55 2.21 26.10
CA ALA A 393 -13.67 1.88 24.97
C ALA A 393 -12.41 1.13 25.43
N ARG A 394 -11.85 1.50 26.59
CA ARG A 394 -10.73 0.76 27.22
C ARG A 394 -11.14 -0.67 27.55
N LEU A 395 -12.32 -0.85 28.17
CA LEU A 395 -12.87 -2.16 28.50
C LEU A 395 -13.13 -2.99 27.24
N GLY A 396 -13.73 -2.40 26.21
CA GLY A 396 -13.98 -3.06 24.92
C GLY A 396 -12.73 -3.61 24.26
N ARG A 397 -11.62 -2.87 24.26
CA ARG A 397 -10.32 -3.38 23.77
C ARG A 397 -9.81 -4.56 24.58
N GLN A 398 -9.86 -4.47 25.90
CA GLN A 398 -9.41 -5.55 26.78
C GLN A 398 -10.26 -6.81 26.61
N ALA A 399 -11.58 -6.63 26.47
CA ALA A 399 -12.53 -7.70 26.19
C ALA A 399 -12.22 -8.35 24.83
N LEU A 400 -11.96 -7.57 23.78
CA LEU A 400 -11.61 -8.09 22.46
C LEU A 400 -10.29 -8.88 22.50
N ALA A 401 -9.26 -8.36 23.16
CA ALA A 401 -7.98 -9.05 23.31
C ALA A 401 -8.12 -10.34 24.13
N GLY A 402 -8.87 -10.30 25.24
CA GLY A 402 -9.17 -11.46 26.07
C GLY A 402 -9.98 -12.52 25.34
N ALA A 403 -11.03 -12.13 24.61
CA ALA A 403 -11.84 -13.04 23.80
C ALA A 403 -11.02 -13.69 22.67
N SER A 404 -10.13 -12.93 22.03
CA SER A 404 -9.23 -13.45 21.00
C SER A 404 -8.23 -14.46 21.59
N LEU A 405 -7.63 -14.16 22.75
CA LEU A 405 -6.75 -15.10 23.45
C LEU A 405 -7.50 -16.38 23.87
N PHE A 406 -8.71 -16.24 24.40
CA PHE A 406 -9.54 -17.37 24.79
C PHE A 406 -9.92 -18.26 23.60
N ALA A 407 -10.25 -17.65 22.45
CA ALA A 407 -10.51 -18.36 21.20
C ALA A 407 -9.26 -19.08 20.68
N LEU A 408 -8.07 -18.47 20.80
CA LEU A 408 -6.80 -19.13 20.46
C LEU A 408 -6.57 -20.36 21.32
N LEU A 409 -6.72 -20.26 22.64
CA LEU A 409 -6.53 -21.38 23.56
C LEU A 409 -7.54 -22.49 23.32
N THR A 410 -8.79 -22.13 23.01
CA THR A 410 -9.85 -23.08 22.64
C THR A 410 -9.47 -23.87 21.40
N LEU A 411 -9.03 -23.20 20.33
CA LEU A 411 -8.62 -23.89 19.10
C LEU A 411 -7.28 -24.61 19.24
N ALA A 412 -6.39 -24.18 20.15
CA ALA A 412 -5.16 -24.90 20.46
C ALA A 412 -5.44 -26.29 21.07
N VAL A 413 -6.51 -26.44 21.87
CA VAL A 413 -6.99 -27.75 22.34
C VAL A 413 -7.46 -28.61 21.16
N CYS A 414 -8.25 -28.04 20.25
CA CYS A 414 -8.73 -28.76 19.07
C CYS A 414 -7.56 -29.23 18.18
N ARG A 415 -6.58 -28.36 17.94
CA ARG A 415 -5.36 -28.72 17.18
C ARG A 415 -4.51 -29.75 17.91
N ALA A 416 -4.41 -29.67 19.24
CA ALA A 416 -3.72 -30.70 20.03
C ALA A 416 -4.39 -32.06 19.89
N ALA A 417 -5.72 -32.14 19.98
CA ALA A 417 -6.44 -33.38 19.74
C ALA A 417 -6.28 -33.90 18.30
N HIS A 418 -6.21 -32.99 17.32
CA HIS A 418 -5.98 -33.35 15.93
C HIS A 418 -4.62 -33.99 15.71
N HIS A 419 -3.55 -33.32 16.13
CA HIS A 419 -2.17 -33.78 15.88
C HIS A 419 -1.73 -34.90 16.82
N LEU A 420 -2.15 -34.90 18.09
CA LEU A 420 -1.68 -35.87 19.09
C LEU A 420 -2.58 -37.11 19.21
N ALA A 421 -3.86 -37.00 18.86
CA ALA A 421 -4.84 -38.08 18.99
C ALA A 421 -5.57 -38.44 17.69
N GLY A 422 -5.21 -37.82 16.56
CA GLY A 422 -5.73 -38.15 15.23
C GLY A 422 -7.19 -37.77 15.01
N VAL A 423 -7.78 -36.91 15.84
CA VAL A 423 -9.16 -36.44 15.66
C VAL A 423 -9.22 -35.57 14.40
N PRO A 424 -10.06 -35.85 13.39
CA PRO A 424 -10.14 -34.98 12.21
C PRO A 424 -10.45 -33.52 12.57
N PHE A 425 -9.74 -32.56 11.98
CA PHE A 425 -9.97 -31.12 12.22
C PHE A 425 -11.21 -30.62 11.44
N GLN A 426 -12.37 -31.18 11.79
CA GLN A 426 -13.68 -30.84 11.24
C GLN A 426 -14.63 -30.58 12.39
N ALA A 427 -15.53 -29.58 12.26
CA ALA A 427 -16.37 -29.13 13.36
C ALA A 427 -17.20 -30.26 14.00
N GLU A 428 -17.77 -31.15 13.19
CA GLU A 428 -18.56 -32.30 13.66
C GLU A 428 -17.70 -33.30 14.45
N ALA A 429 -16.52 -33.65 13.92
CA ALA A 429 -15.61 -34.58 14.59
C ALA A 429 -15.05 -34.01 15.91
N LEU A 430 -14.69 -32.72 15.92
CA LEU A 430 -14.18 -32.03 17.11
C LEU A 430 -15.25 -31.93 18.21
N THR A 431 -16.50 -31.63 17.84
CA THR A 431 -17.59 -31.52 18.82
C THR A 431 -18.02 -32.87 19.38
N ALA A 432 -18.01 -33.93 18.56
CA ALA A 432 -18.33 -35.28 18.99
C ALA A 432 -17.24 -35.92 19.88
N SER A 433 -15.98 -35.48 19.75
CA SER A 433 -14.85 -36.06 20.48
C SER A 433 -14.88 -35.75 21.98
N MET A 434 -15.01 -36.80 22.81
CA MET A 434 -14.96 -36.64 24.27
C MET A 434 -13.60 -36.11 24.76
N LEU A 435 -12.50 -36.48 24.08
CA LEU A 435 -11.17 -35.97 24.38
C LEU A 435 -11.10 -34.44 24.21
N VAL A 436 -11.67 -33.92 23.12
CA VAL A 436 -11.74 -32.47 22.88
C VAL A 436 -12.61 -31.82 23.96
N GLN A 437 -13.78 -32.39 24.27
CA GLN A 437 -14.66 -31.83 25.30
C GLN A 437 -13.98 -31.75 26.67
N ALA A 438 -13.34 -32.82 27.12
CA ALA A 438 -12.60 -32.87 28.37
C ALA A 438 -11.43 -31.88 28.39
N GLY A 439 -10.63 -31.83 27.30
CA GLY A 439 -9.52 -30.89 27.17
C GLY A 439 -9.98 -29.43 27.23
N LEU A 440 -11.09 -29.10 26.57
CA LEU A 440 -11.69 -27.77 26.61
C LEU A 440 -12.15 -27.41 28.02
N SER A 441 -12.77 -28.34 28.75
CA SER A 441 -13.23 -28.10 30.13
C SER A 441 -12.04 -27.79 31.05
N LEU A 442 -10.97 -28.59 30.97
CA LEU A 442 -9.75 -28.34 31.75
C LEU A 442 -9.10 -26.99 31.40
N VAL A 443 -8.90 -26.69 30.12
CA VAL A 443 -8.28 -25.42 29.69
C VAL A 443 -9.14 -24.21 30.02
N TRP A 444 -10.47 -24.31 29.89
CA TRP A 444 -11.38 -23.23 30.28
C TRP A 444 -11.37 -23.00 31.78
N THR A 445 -11.32 -24.05 32.61
CA THR A 445 -11.16 -23.89 34.06
C THR A 445 -9.80 -23.29 34.43
N LEU A 446 -8.72 -23.66 33.74
CA LEU A 446 -7.41 -23.02 33.94
C LEU A 446 -7.44 -21.53 33.56
N CYS A 447 -8.10 -21.17 32.46
CA CYS A 447 -8.32 -19.77 32.08
C CYS A 447 -9.13 -19.03 33.15
N ALA A 448 -10.20 -19.66 33.66
CA ALA A 448 -11.05 -19.10 34.71
C ALA A 448 -10.26 -18.85 36.00
N LEU A 449 -9.47 -19.82 36.44
CA LEU A 449 -8.56 -19.71 37.58
C LEU A 449 -7.54 -18.57 37.38
N GLY A 450 -6.94 -18.47 36.20
CA GLY A 450 -6.03 -17.37 35.85
C GLY A 450 -6.71 -16.00 35.95
N LEU A 451 -7.95 -15.88 35.45
CA LEU A 451 -8.75 -14.66 35.52
C LEU A 451 -9.14 -14.28 36.95
N THR A 452 -9.58 -15.25 37.77
CA THR A 452 -9.94 -14.97 39.17
C THR A 452 -8.70 -14.57 39.98
N ILE A 453 -7.58 -15.29 39.85
CA ILE A 453 -6.32 -14.96 40.53
C ILE A 453 -5.84 -13.57 40.10
N ALA A 454 -5.84 -13.26 38.79
CA ALA A 454 -5.46 -11.94 38.30
C ALA A 454 -6.42 -10.86 38.81
N GLY A 455 -7.73 -11.12 38.84
CA GLY A 455 -8.74 -10.23 39.39
C GLY A 455 -8.50 -9.91 40.87
N THR A 456 -8.18 -10.93 41.69
CA THR A 456 -7.81 -10.76 43.11
C THR A 456 -6.52 -9.96 43.26
N ARG A 457 -5.44 -10.34 42.56
CA ARG A 457 -4.12 -9.67 42.66
C ARG A 457 -4.12 -8.24 42.15
N LEU A 458 -4.90 -7.93 41.13
CA LEU A 458 -4.99 -6.60 40.52
C LEU A 458 -6.12 -5.73 41.12
N GLY A 459 -6.90 -6.25 42.07
CA GLY A 459 -8.07 -5.56 42.64
C GLY A 459 -9.18 -5.28 41.61
N ARG A 460 -9.25 -6.10 40.54
CA ARG A 460 -10.15 -5.92 39.40
C ARG A 460 -11.34 -6.89 39.48
N ARG A 461 -12.45 -6.39 40.03
CA ARG A 461 -13.71 -7.15 40.15
C ARG A 461 -14.24 -7.64 38.81
N ASP A 462 -14.10 -6.83 37.76
CA ASP A 462 -14.52 -7.18 36.41
C ASP A 462 -13.82 -8.43 35.88
N LEU A 463 -12.50 -8.54 36.04
CA LEU A 463 -11.74 -9.73 35.66
C LEU A 463 -12.15 -10.96 36.49
N TRP A 464 -12.34 -10.78 37.81
CA TRP A 464 -12.77 -11.86 38.69
C TRP A 464 -14.16 -12.39 38.30
N MET A 465 -15.11 -11.49 38.00
CA MET A 465 -16.47 -11.87 37.58
C MET A 465 -16.48 -12.62 36.25
N VAL A 466 -15.62 -12.26 35.29
CA VAL A 466 -15.47 -13.01 34.04
C VAL A 466 -14.95 -14.43 34.32
N GLY A 467 -13.96 -14.57 35.21
CA GLY A 467 -13.47 -15.88 35.64
C GLY A 467 -14.56 -16.73 36.31
N ALA A 468 -15.31 -16.15 37.25
CA ALA A 468 -16.42 -16.84 37.92
C ALA A 468 -17.54 -17.23 36.95
N ALA A 469 -17.88 -16.38 35.99
CA ALA A 469 -18.84 -16.69 34.94
C ALA A 469 -18.35 -17.86 34.07
N LEU A 470 -17.07 -17.88 33.68
CA LEU A 470 -16.47 -18.97 32.93
C LEU A 470 -16.48 -20.29 33.71
N VAL A 471 -16.24 -20.27 35.02
CA VAL A 471 -16.46 -21.44 35.90
C VAL A 471 -17.89 -21.96 35.79
N GLY A 472 -18.88 -21.07 35.91
CA GLY A 472 -20.29 -21.45 35.78
C GLY A 472 -20.60 -22.11 34.43
N VAL A 473 -20.06 -21.56 33.34
CA VAL A 473 -20.17 -22.14 31.99
C VAL A 473 -19.56 -23.54 31.92
N VAL A 474 -18.36 -23.74 32.48
CA VAL A 474 -17.72 -25.06 32.49
C VAL A 474 -18.55 -26.06 33.29
N VAL A 475 -19.05 -25.68 34.48
CA VAL A 475 -19.88 -26.57 35.31
C VAL A 475 -21.14 -26.99 34.55
N VAL A 476 -21.86 -26.05 33.93
CA VAL A 476 -23.01 -26.36 33.07
C VAL A 476 -22.60 -27.30 31.93
N LYS A 477 -21.49 -27.03 31.25
CA LYS A 477 -20.98 -27.89 30.17
C LYS A 477 -20.69 -29.32 30.64
N LEU A 478 -20.07 -29.51 31.81
CA LEU A 478 -19.82 -30.83 32.38
C LEU A 478 -21.13 -31.62 32.54
N PHE A 479 -22.20 -30.96 33.00
CA PHE A 479 -23.50 -31.60 33.21
C PHE A 479 -24.24 -31.94 31.92
N PHE A 480 -24.24 -31.04 30.93
CA PHE A 480 -25.07 -31.22 29.74
C PHE A 480 -24.35 -31.90 28.57
N VAL A 481 -23.04 -31.70 28.42
CA VAL A 481 -22.28 -32.21 27.26
C VAL A 481 -21.52 -33.48 27.63
N GLU A 482 -20.84 -33.51 28.77
CA GLU A 482 -19.95 -34.62 29.13
C GLU A 482 -20.66 -35.84 29.74
N LEU A 483 -21.84 -35.66 30.36
CA LEU A 483 -22.66 -36.81 30.79
C LEU A 483 -23.27 -37.58 29.62
N GLY A 484 -23.59 -36.90 28.52
CA GLY A 484 -24.23 -37.49 27.35
C GLY A 484 -23.30 -38.22 26.39
N ASN A 485 -21.98 -37.99 26.46
CA ASN A 485 -20.99 -38.60 25.58
C ASN A 485 -20.48 -39.95 26.13
N SER A 486 -19.93 -40.85 25.31
CA SER A 486 -19.64 -42.25 25.69
C SER A 486 -18.23 -42.52 26.24
N GLY A 487 -17.33 -41.53 26.28
CA GLY A 487 -15.97 -41.70 26.85
C GLY A 487 -16.02 -41.77 28.38
N SER A 488 -15.60 -42.90 28.97
CA SER A 488 -15.62 -43.11 30.42
C SER A 488 -14.39 -42.52 31.11
N LEU A 489 -13.20 -42.70 30.53
CA LEU A 489 -11.93 -42.28 31.14
C LEU A 489 -11.71 -40.77 31.05
N GLU A 490 -11.88 -40.18 29.87
CA GLU A 490 -11.70 -38.74 29.64
C GLU A 490 -12.65 -37.93 30.52
N ARG A 491 -13.87 -38.45 30.72
CA ARG A 491 -14.88 -37.88 31.62
C ARG A 491 -14.40 -37.88 33.06
N ILE A 492 -13.92 -39.00 33.58
CA ILE A 492 -13.40 -39.10 34.96
C ILE A 492 -12.28 -38.08 35.17
N ILE A 493 -11.33 -38.00 34.22
CA ILE A 493 -10.22 -37.04 34.29
C ILE A 493 -10.72 -35.60 34.28
N SER A 494 -11.69 -35.27 33.42
CA SER A 494 -12.31 -33.95 33.34
C SER A 494 -12.99 -33.56 34.66
N PHE A 495 -13.89 -34.41 35.20
CA PHE A 495 -14.60 -34.13 36.44
C PHE A 495 -13.66 -33.97 37.65
N ILE A 496 -12.68 -34.86 37.81
CA ILE A 496 -11.71 -34.77 38.90
C ILE A 496 -10.83 -33.54 38.71
N GLY A 497 -10.30 -33.31 37.51
CA GLY A 497 -9.42 -32.18 37.22
C GLY A 497 -10.10 -30.84 37.42
N VAL A 498 -11.31 -30.66 36.88
CA VAL A 498 -12.11 -29.45 37.11
C VAL A 498 -12.48 -29.32 38.59
N GLY A 499 -12.89 -30.40 39.27
CA GLY A 499 -13.21 -30.38 40.69
C GLY A 499 -12.05 -29.91 41.57
N VAL A 500 -10.84 -30.41 41.32
CA VAL A 500 -9.62 -29.95 42.01
C VAL A 500 -9.34 -28.48 41.72
N LEU A 501 -9.44 -28.05 40.46
CA LEU A 501 -9.22 -26.64 40.09
C LEU A 501 -10.24 -25.70 40.75
N LEU A 502 -11.50 -26.11 40.91
CA LEU A 502 -12.53 -25.34 41.61
C LEU A 502 -12.21 -25.18 43.10
N LEU A 503 -11.66 -26.21 43.74
CA LEU A 503 -11.19 -26.13 45.12
C LEU A 503 -10.05 -25.10 45.27
N VAL A 504 -9.13 -25.05 44.30
CA VAL A 504 -8.06 -24.04 44.25
C VAL A 504 -8.62 -22.63 44.08
N VAL A 505 -9.60 -22.42 43.19
CA VAL A 505 -10.28 -21.12 43.04
C VAL A 505 -10.89 -20.67 44.36
N GLY A 506 -11.65 -21.55 45.02
CA GLY A 506 -12.35 -21.27 46.27
C GLY A 506 -11.42 -20.92 47.44
N TYR A 507 -10.23 -21.52 47.50
CA TYR A 507 -9.25 -21.26 48.56
C TYR A 507 -8.38 -20.02 48.29
N PHE A 508 -7.88 -19.83 47.07
CA PHE A 508 -6.85 -18.82 46.77
C PHE A 508 -7.36 -17.51 46.17
N SER A 509 -8.63 -17.42 45.78
CA SER A 509 -9.13 -16.28 44.99
C SER A 509 -10.38 -15.62 45.56
N PRO A 510 -10.32 -15.02 46.77
CA PRO A 510 -11.44 -14.28 47.32
C PRO A 510 -11.83 -13.08 46.42
N LEU A 511 -13.12 -12.75 46.42
CA LEU A 511 -13.69 -11.64 45.67
C LEU A 511 -13.09 -10.30 46.15
N PRO A 512 -12.54 -9.45 45.27
CA PRO A 512 -12.04 -8.13 45.67
C PRO A 512 -13.15 -7.26 46.30
N PRO A 513 -12.87 -6.39 47.30
CA PRO A 513 -13.85 -5.46 47.87
C PRO A 513 -14.30 -4.37 46.87
N ARG A 514 -15.43 -3.67 47.12
CA ARG A 514 -15.84 -2.53 46.25
C ARG A 514 -14.96 -1.32 46.52
N ARG A 515 -14.57 -0.57 45.48
CA ARG A 515 -13.79 0.69 45.64
C ARG A 515 -14.44 1.72 46.57
N ALA A 516 -15.77 1.71 46.71
CA ALA A 516 -16.48 2.57 47.64
C ALA A 516 -16.35 2.12 49.11
N GLU A 517 -16.21 0.82 49.37
CA GLU A 517 -16.04 0.26 50.72
C GLU A 517 -14.64 0.55 51.27
N VAL A 518 -13.61 0.54 50.41
CA VAL A 518 -12.23 0.87 50.80
C VAL A 518 -12.07 2.35 51.19
N ALA A 519 -12.82 3.26 50.57
CA ALA A 519 -12.85 4.67 50.97
C ALA A 519 -13.56 4.86 52.33
N SER A 520 -14.63 4.11 52.59
CA SER A 520 -15.32 4.17 53.89
C SER A 520 -14.58 3.48 55.03
N GLU A 521 -13.77 2.46 54.76
CA GLU A 521 -12.92 1.80 55.77
C GLU A 521 -11.66 2.61 56.09
N ALA A 522 -11.14 3.41 55.14
CA ALA A 522 -10.00 4.30 55.37
C ALA A 522 -10.38 5.61 56.10
N GLU A 523 -11.66 5.99 56.11
CA GLU A 523 -12.21 7.15 56.83
C GLU A 523 -12.79 6.82 58.22
N GLN A 524 -12.76 5.54 58.63
CA GLN A 524 -13.08 5.17 60.01
C GLN A 524 -11.82 5.28 60.89
N PRO A 525 -11.85 6.09 61.97
CA PRO A 525 -10.67 6.38 62.80
C PRO A 525 -10.17 5.20 63.63
#